data_AF-A0A495EQD3-F1
#
_entry.id   AF-A0A495EQD3-F1
#
_cell.length_a   1.000
_cell.length_b   1.000
_cell.length_c   1.000
_cell.angle_alpha   90.00
_cell.angle_beta   90.00
_cell.angle_gamma   90.00
#
_symmetry.space_group_name_H-M   'P 1'
#
loop_
_entity.id
_entity.type
_entity.pdbx_description
1 polymer ?
#
loop_
_entity_poly.entity_id
_entity_poly.type
_entity_poly.pdbx_seq_one_letter_code
_entity_poly.pdbx_strand_id
1 'polypeptide(L)'
;MLEQKSLDQLWNFDDPAGSETRFRAAAADGSYDADERAELTTQLGRAIGLQGRYEEADALLDSIDADEPTVAVRVLLERGRVLNSSGHPEMAVPLFEQAAELADHLGEEFLAVDALHMLAIADSSHAETWTRSALEYASTVHDERTKRWIVSLHNNLGWTLHEAGRCTEAMVEFQLAQQWADRIGTPRQQELAREAIKAC
;
A
#
# COMPACT_ATOMS: atom_id res chain seq x y z
N MET A 1 -6.68 -17.86 -0.28
CA MET A 1 -6.06 -16.54 -0.43
C MET A 1 -4.56 -16.65 -0.46
N LEU A 2 -3.92 -15.92 -1.37
CA LEU A 2 -2.48 -15.89 -1.57
C LEU A 2 -1.82 -15.15 -0.40
N GLU A 3 -0.72 -15.73 0.10
CA GLU A 3 0.11 -15.00 1.06
C GLU A 3 0.68 -13.74 0.41
N GLN A 4 0.71 -12.63 1.15
CA GLN A 4 1.25 -11.36 0.65
C GLN A 4 2.70 -11.49 0.15
N LYS A 5 3.51 -12.36 0.76
CA LYS A 5 4.90 -12.64 0.34
C LYS A 5 4.98 -13.26 -1.05
N SER A 6 3.98 -14.02 -1.47
CA SER A 6 3.91 -14.61 -2.81
C SER A 6 3.59 -13.54 -3.86
N LEU A 7 2.68 -12.62 -3.55
CA LEU A 7 2.38 -11.47 -4.41
C LEU A 7 3.59 -10.53 -4.54
N ASP A 8 4.33 -10.29 -3.44
CA ASP A 8 5.52 -9.44 -3.44
C ASP A 8 6.61 -9.93 -4.41
N GLN A 9 6.71 -11.25 -4.68
CA GLN A 9 7.71 -11.81 -5.59
C GLN A 9 7.47 -11.45 -7.06
N LEU A 10 6.24 -11.07 -7.41
CA LEU A 10 5.85 -10.65 -8.76
C LEU A 10 6.05 -9.13 -8.96
N TRP A 11 6.35 -8.40 -7.88
CA TRP A 11 6.53 -6.95 -7.89
C TRP A 11 7.98 -6.52 -8.15
N ASN A 12 8.12 -5.56 -9.07
CA ASN A 12 9.21 -4.62 -9.16
C ASN A 12 8.61 -3.23 -9.37
N PHE A 13 8.59 -2.39 -8.34
CA PHE A 13 7.97 -1.06 -8.41
C PHE A 13 8.74 -0.09 -9.32
N ASP A 14 10.02 -0.36 -9.62
CA ASP A 14 10.80 0.41 -10.59
C ASP A 14 10.54 -0.04 -12.05
N ASP A 15 9.81 -1.16 -12.24
CA ASP A 15 9.41 -1.69 -13.54
C ASP A 15 7.94 -2.18 -13.52
N PRO A 16 6.97 -1.24 -13.45
CA PRO A 16 5.54 -1.60 -13.43
C PRO A 16 5.10 -2.43 -14.64
N ALA A 17 5.68 -2.20 -15.82
CA ALA A 17 5.37 -2.95 -17.04
C ALA A 17 5.85 -4.41 -16.97
N GLY A 18 7.04 -4.65 -16.41
CA GLY A 18 7.51 -6.00 -16.12
C GLY A 18 6.64 -6.70 -15.08
N SER A 19 6.20 -6.00 -14.04
CA SER A 19 5.25 -6.55 -13.06
C SER A 19 3.90 -6.88 -13.67
N GLU A 20 3.34 -6.01 -14.51
CA GLU A 20 2.13 -6.30 -15.28
C GLU A 20 2.27 -7.60 -16.07
N THR A 21 3.40 -7.80 -16.76
CA THR A 21 3.66 -9.04 -17.51
C THR A 21 3.64 -10.28 -16.61
N ARG A 22 4.25 -10.20 -15.42
CA ARG A 22 4.27 -11.29 -14.44
C ARG A 22 2.88 -11.60 -13.88
N PHE A 23 2.14 -10.57 -13.46
CA PHE A 23 0.78 -10.75 -12.94
C PHE A 23 -0.19 -11.27 -13.99
N ARG A 24 -0.07 -10.81 -15.25
CA ARG A 24 -0.88 -11.33 -16.35
C ARG A 24 -0.61 -12.81 -16.60
N ALA A 25 0.66 -13.22 -16.56
CA ALA A 25 1.03 -14.63 -16.70
C ALA A 25 0.48 -15.47 -15.53
N ALA A 26 0.62 -14.99 -14.30
CA ALA A 26 0.13 -15.67 -13.11
C ALA A 26 -1.41 -15.80 -13.10
N ALA A 27 -2.14 -14.72 -13.44
CA ALA A 27 -3.59 -14.75 -13.51
C ALA A 27 -4.14 -15.68 -14.62
N ALA A 28 -3.33 -16.00 -15.63
CA ALA A 28 -3.67 -16.95 -16.69
C ALA A 28 -3.26 -18.40 -16.35
N ASP A 29 -2.55 -18.63 -15.25
CA ASP A 29 -2.13 -19.96 -14.82
C ASP A 29 -3.34 -20.72 -14.23
N GLY A 30 -3.67 -21.85 -14.86
CA GLY A 30 -4.79 -22.70 -14.46
C GLY A 30 -4.55 -23.49 -13.16
N SER A 31 -3.39 -23.35 -12.53
CA SER A 31 -3.09 -23.96 -11.22
C SER A 31 -3.68 -23.18 -10.05
N TYR A 32 -3.93 -21.88 -10.20
CA TYR A 32 -4.62 -21.07 -9.20
C TYR A 32 -6.13 -21.30 -9.25
N ASP A 33 -6.81 -21.18 -8.11
CA ASP A 33 -8.27 -21.20 -8.07
C ASP A 33 -8.90 -19.86 -8.51
N ALA A 34 -10.22 -19.73 -8.39
CA ALA A 34 -10.93 -18.52 -8.82
C ALA A 34 -10.57 -17.29 -7.97
N ASP A 35 -10.48 -17.45 -6.66
CA ASP A 35 -10.24 -16.35 -5.72
C ASP A 35 -8.78 -15.92 -5.78
N GLU A 36 -7.84 -16.86 -5.90
CA GLU A 36 -6.42 -16.57 -6.11
C GLU A 36 -6.17 -15.81 -7.43
N ARG A 37 -6.85 -16.20 -8.52
CA ARG A 37 -6.80 -15.45 -9.78
C ARG A 37 -7.41 -14.07 -9.65
N ALA A 38 -8.48 -13.91 -8.87
CA ALA A 38 -9.06 -12.60 -8.58
C ALA A 38 -8.06 -11.70 -7.85
N GLU A 39 -7.37 -12.21 -6.82
CA GLU A 39 -6.29 -11.47 -6.14
C GLU A 39 -5.16 -11.06 -7.09
N LEU A 40 -4.68 -11.98 -7.93
CA LEU A 40 -3.67 -11.68 -8.94
C LEU A 40 -4.14 -10.59 -9.92
N THR A 41 -5.43 -10.61 -10.27
CA THR A 41 -6.05 -9.62 -11.16
C THR A 41 -6.13 -8.24 -10.50
N THR A 42 -6.36 -8.14 -9.18
CA THR A 42 -6.25 -6.85 -8.47
C THR A 42 -4.83 -6.28 -8.59
N GLN A 43 -3.81 -7.11 -8.41
CA GLN A 43 -2.40 -6.67 -8.51
C GLN A 43 -2.01 -6.32 -9.95
N LEU A 44 -2.59 -7.00 -10.94
CA LEU A 44 -2.48 -6.61 -12.35
C LEU A 44 -3.07 -5.21 -12.58
N GLY A 45 -4.26 -4.93 -12.04
CA GLY A 45 -4.89 -3.61 -12.07
C GLY A 45 -3.98 -2.53 -11.48
N ARG A 46 -3.37 -2.79 -10.33
CA ARG A 46 -2.37 -1.90 -9.70
C ARG A 46 -1.19 -1.60 -10.65
N ALA A 47 -0.63 -2.64 -11.27
CA ALA A 47 0.54 -2.50 -12.15
C ALA A 47 0.22 -1.69 -13.41
N ILE A 48 -0.99 -1.85 -13.95
CA ILE A 48 -1.51 -1.06 -15.07
C ILE A 48 -1.74 0.40 -14.64
N GLY A 49 -2.35 0.62 -13.47
CA GLY A 49 -2.60 1.94 -12.91
C GLY A 49 -1.31 2.74 -12.66
N LEU A 50 -0.25 2.10 -12.18
CA LEU A 50 1.08 2.72 -12.01
C LEU A 50 1.71 3.20 -13.33
N GLN A 51 1.26 2.70 -14.48
CA GLN A 51 1.68 3.14 -15.80
C GLN A 51 0.81 4.28 -16.37
N GLY A 52 -0.14 4.80 -15.60
CA GLY A 52 -1.07 5.84 -16.04
C GLY A 52 -2.23 5.34 -16.91
N ARG A 53 -2.38 4.02 -17.05
CA ARG A 53 -3.46 3.38 -17.84
C ARG A 53 -4.73 3.20 -16.99
N TYR A 54 -5.26 4.30 -16.46
CA TYR A 54 -6.31 4.30 -15.44
C TYR A 54 -7.62 3.66 -15.93
N GLU A 55 -8.09 3.97 -17.14
CA GLU A 55 -9.32 3.39 -17.70
C GLU A 55 -9.23 1.87 -17.86
N GLU A 56 -8.06 1.35 -18.23
CA GLU A 56 -7.84 -0.08 -18.36
C GLU A 56 -7.78 -0.77 -16.99
N ALA A 57 -7.11 -0.13 -16.02
CA ALA A 57 -7.09 -0.63 -14.65
C ALA A 57 -8.50 -0.69 -14.04
N ASP A 58 -9.30 0.36 -14.23
CA ASP A 58 -10.68 0.44 -13.74
C ASP A 58 -11.57 -0.64 -14.37
N ALA A 59 -11.54 -0.78 -15.70
CA ALA A 59 -12.29 -1.82 -16.41
C ALA A 59 -11.89 -3.24 -15.99
N LEU A 60 -10.60 -3.46 -15.70
CA LEU A 60 -10.12 -4.73 -15.18
C LEU A 60 -10.67 -5.00 -13.77
N LEU A 61 -10.63 -4.00 -12.88
CA LEU A 61 -11.15 -4.11 -11.51
C LEU A 61 -12.68 -4.26 -11.45
N ASP A 62 -13.41 -3.75 -12.45
CA ASP A 62 -14.84 -3.98 -12.64
C ASP A 62 -15.17 -5.41 -13.10
N SER A 63 -14.22 -6.11 -13.72
CA SER A 63 -14.42 -7.48 -14.18
C SER A 63 -14.23 -8.54 -13.09
N ILE A 64 -13.70 -8.16 -11.93
CA ILE A 64 -13.40 -9.07 -10.83
C ILE A 64 -14.69 -9.37 -10.06
N ASP A 65 -15.01 -10.65 -9.92
CA ASP A 65 -16.02 -11.11 -8.97
C ASP A 65 -15.44 -11.01 -7.55
N ALA A 66 -16.05 -10.17 -6.71
CA ALA A 66 -15.55 -9.81 -5.39
C ALA A 66 -16.43 -10.39 -4.27
N ASP A 67 -17.02 -11.57 -4.51
CA ASP A 67 -17.78 -12.32 -3.51
C ASP A 67 -16.91 -12.79 -2.33
N GLU A 68 -15.62 -13.04 -2.57
CA GLU A 68 -14.66 -13.34 -1.51
C GLU A 68 -14.25 -12.03 -0.79
N PRO A 69 -14.35 -11.94 0.56
CA PRO A 69 -14.12 -10.69 1.30
C PRO A 69 -12.72 -10.07 1.18
N THR A 70 -11.65 -10.86 1.20
CA THR A 70 -10.27 -10.39 1.00
C THR A 70 -10.06 -9.88 -0.43
N VAL A 71 -10.67 -10.50 -1.44
CA VAL A 71 -10.72 -9.95 -2.82
C VAL A 71 -11.42 -8.60 -2.82
N ALA A 72 -12.56 -8.47 -2.13
CA ALA A 72 -13.29 -7.20 -2.04
C ALA A 72 -12.44 -6.07 -1.41
N VAL A 73 -11.69 -6.35 -0.34
CA VAL A 73 -10.74 -5.38 0.24
C VAL A 73 -9.71 -4.92 -0.79
N ARG A 74 -9.12 -5.86 -1.53
CA ARG A 74 -8.12 -5.53 -2.56
C ARG A 74 -8.74 -4.71 -3.69
N VAL A 75 -9.95 -5.05 -4.14
CA VAL A 75 -10.64 -4.25 -5.18
C VAL A 75 -10.88 -2.82 -4.69
N LEU A 76 -11.33 -2.62 -3.45
CA LEU A 76 -11.51 -1.29 -2.86
C LEU A 76 -10.19 -0.49 -2.84
N LEU A 77 -9.09 -1.11 -2.38
CA LEU A 77 -7.75 -0.50 -2.38
C LEU A 77 -7.32 -0.08 -3.78
N GLU A 78 -7.42 -0.97 -4.76
CA GLU A 78 -6.90 -0.68 -6.10
C GLU A 78 -7.78 0.34 -6.84
N ARG A 79 -9.10 0.33 -6.66
CA ARG A 79 -10.00 1.39 -7.16
C ARG A 79 -9.66 2.75 -6.54
N GLY A 80 -9.45 2.77 -5.22
CA GLY A 80 -9.00 3.97 -4.51
C GLY A 80 -7.67 4.49 -5.07
N ARG A 81 -6.70 3.61 -5.35
CA ARG A 81 -5.42 4.01 -5.96
C ARG A 81 -5.59 4.59 -7.35
N VAL A 82 -6.47 4.02 -8.18
CA VAL A 82 -6.78 4.54 -9.53
C VAL A 82 -7.39 5.93 -9.42
N LEU A 83 -8.40 6.14 -8.56
CA LEU A 83 -9.02 7.46 -8.34
C LEU A 83 -8.01 8.47 -7.81
N ASN A 84 -7.23 8.12 -6.78
CA ASN A 84 -6.23 9.00 -6.20
C ASN A 84 -5.17 9.42 -7.23
N SER A 85 -4.64 8.46 -7.98
CA SER A 85 -3.57 8.72 -8.96
C SER A 85 -4.07 9.44 -10.21
N SER A 86 -5.37 9.32 -10.53
CA SER A 86 -6.01 10.05 -11.63
C SER A 86 -6.51 11.44 -11.24
N GLY A 87 -6.24 11.90 -10.01
CA GLY A 87 -6.52 13.26 -9.55
C GLY A 87 -7.87 13.44 -8.84
N HIS A 88 -8.47 12.36 -8.34
CA HIS A 88 -9.74 12.37 -7.60
C HIS A 88 -9.59 11.82 -6.17
N PRO A 89 -8.68 12.38 -5.34
CA PRO A 89 -8.40 11.88 -3.99
C PRO A 89 -9.65 11.86 -3.09
N GLU A 90 -10.54 12.84 -3.22
CA GLU A 90 -11.78 12.94 -2.45
C GLU A 90 -12.75 11.77 -2.70
N MET A 91 -12.71 11.19 -3.92
CA MET A 91 -13.47 10.00 -4.26
C MET A 91 -12.79 8.72 -3.78
N ALA A 92 -11.47 8.74 -3.61
CA ALA A 92 -10.69 7.59 -3.15
C ALA A 92 -10.82 7.37 -1.64
N VAL A 93 -10.91 8.44 -0.84
CA VAL A 93 -11.03 8.38 0.63
C VAL A 93 -12.11 7.38 1.10
N PRO A 94 -13.39 7.47 0.69
CA PRO A 94 -14.41 6.54 1.18
C PRO A 94 -14.15 5.07 0.79
N LEU A 95 -13.39 4.81 -0.29
CA LEU A 95 -13.00 3.45 -0.65
C LEU A 95 -11.90 2.92 0.27
N PHE A 96 -10.93 3.76 0.63
CA PHE A 96 -9.87 3.37 1.57
C PHE A 96 -10.41 3.21 3.00
N GLU A 97 -11.37 4.03 3.43
CA GLU A 97 -12.07 3.85 4.72
C GLU A 97 -12.78 2.49 4.77
N GLN A 98 -13.55 2.16 3.74
CA GLN A 98 -14.22 0.86 3.62
C GLN A 98 -13.22 -0.30 3.58
N ALA A 99 -12.10 -0.14 2.85
CA ALA A 99 -11.05 -1.15 2.81
C ALA A 99 -10.39 -1.35 4.18
N ALA A 100 -10.13 -0.28 4.93
CA ALA A 100 -9.54 -0.35 6.26
C ALA A 100 -10.48 -1.05 7.26
N GLU A 101 -11.77 -0.67 7.26
CA GLU A 101 -12.77 -1.27 8.15
C GLU A 101 -12.99 -2.75 7.83
N LEU A 102 -13.14 -3.11 6.56
CA LEU A 102 -13.34 -4.50 6.15
C LEU A 102 -12.09 -5.35 6.42
N ALA A 103 -10.89 -4.84 6.11
CA ALA A 103 -9.64 -5.55 6.37
C ALA A 103 -9.45 -5.82 7.87
N ASP A 104 -9.73 -4.83 8.72
CA ASP A 104 -9.65 -5.00 10.17
C ASP A 104 -10.65 -6.06 10.67
N HIS A 105 -11.90 -5.99 10.18
CA HIS A 105 -12.93 -6.99 10.54
C HIS A 105 -12.55 -8.42 10.18
N LEU A 106 -11.84 -8.60 9.05
CA LEU A 106 -11.38 -9.89 8.56
C LEU A 106 -10.07 -10.35 9.19
N GLY A 107 -9.37 -9.48 9.92
CA GLY A 107 -8.01 -9.76 10.42
C GLY A 107 -6.95 -9.74 9.32
N GLU A 108 -7.22 -9.08 8.19
CA GLU A 108 -6.27 -8.88 7.09
C GLU A 108 -5.30 -7.74 7.42
N GLU A 109 -4.45 -7.95 8.43
CA GLU A 109 -3.59 -6.93 9.04
C GLU A 109 -2.75 -6.16 8.02
N PHE A 110 -2.24 -6.85 7.00
CA PHE A 110 -1.45 -6.22 5.94
C PHE A 110 -2.27 -5.21 5.13
N LEU A 111 -3.51 -5.58 4.77
CA LEU A 111 -4.39 -4.75 3.96
C LEU A 111 -4.97 -3.59 4.78
N ALA A 112 -5.23 -3.80 6.07
CA ALA A 112 -5.65 -2.73 6.98
C ALA A 112 -4.58 -1.63 7.07
N VAL A 113 -3.31 -2.01 7.26
CA VAL A 113 -2.20 -1.05 7.28
C VAL A 113 -2.01 -0.37 5.91
N ASP A 114 -2.16 -1.11 4.80
CA ASP A 114 -2.09 -0.53 3.46
C ASP A 114 -3.22 0.49 3.21
N ALA A 115 -4.44 0.21 3.66
CA ALA A 115 -5.58 1.12 3.54
C ALA A 115 -5.38 2.41 4.35
N LEU A 116 -4.92 2.29 5.61
CA LEU A 116 -4.61 3.45 6.45
C LEU A 116 -3.47 4.29 5.86
N HIS A 117 -2.46 3.64 5.28
CA HIS A 117 -1.40 4.32 4.55
C HIS A 117 -1.95 5.10 3.36
N MET A 118 -2.88 4.52 2.60
CA MET A 118 -3.51 5.21 1.47
C MET A 118 -4.43 6.36 1.88
N LEU A 119 -5.12 6.27 3.03
CA LEU A 119 -5.84 7.39 3.61
C LEU A 119 -4.91 8.57 3.92
N ALA A 120 -3.72 8.30 4.47
CA ALA A 120 -2.75 9.36 4.73
C ALA A 120 -2.27 10.08 3.45
N ILE A 121 -2.29 9.39 2.30
CA ILE A 121 -1.93 9.99 1.00
C ILE A 121 -3.12 10.76 0.41
N ALA A 122 -4.32 10.17 0.42
CA ALA A 122 -5.49 10.75 -0.24
C ALA A 122 -6.12 11.89 0.56
N ASP A 123 -6.14 11.79 1.90
CA ASP A 123 -6.65 12.82 2.79
C ASP A 123 -5.49 13.59 3.44
N SER A 124 -4.86 14.45 2.63
CA SER A 124 -3.71 15.25 3.05
C SER A 124 -4.00 16.14 4.28
N SER A 125 -5.27 16.51 4.49
CA SER A 125 -5.68 17.35 5.63
C SER A 125 -5.62 16.62 6.98
N HIS A 126 -5.73 15.28 6.95
CA HIS A 126 -5.63 14.41 8.13
C HIS A 126 -4.45 13.41 8.03
N ALA A 127 -3.48 13.65 7.14
CA ALA A 127 -2.38 12.74 6.87
C ALA A 127 -1.61 12.31 8.13
N GLU A 128 -1.33 13.24 9.04
CA GLU A 128 -0.67 12.94 10.32
C GLU A 128 -1.52 12.00 11.20
N THR A 129 -2.83 12.25 11.30
CA THR A 129 -3.75 11.39 12.07
C THR A 129 -3.78 9.99 11.48
N TRP A 130 -3.98 9.86 10.17
CA TRP A 130 -4.03 8.56 9.49
C TRP A 130 -2.71 7.80 9.62
N THR A 131 -1.58 8.49 9.48
CA THR A 131 -0.26 7.85 9.63
C THR A 131 -0.03 7.36 11.07
N ARG A 132 -0.45 8.12 12.09
CA ARG A 132 -0.37 7.70 13.49
C ARG A 132 -1.26 6.48 13.77
N SER A 133 -2.48 6.44 13.24
CA SER A 133 -3.35 5.27 13.34
C SER A 133 -2.74 4.04 12.67
N ALA A 134 -2.14 4.20 11.49
CA ALA A 134 -1.42 3.11 10.82
C ALA A 134 -0.22 2.60 11.63
N LEU A 135 0.54 3.50 12.28
CA LEU A 135 1.66 3.13 13.16
C LEU A 135 1.19 2.39 14.42
N GLU A 136 0.12 2.86 15.05
CA GLU A 136 -0.50 2.21 16.20
C GLU A 136 -0.94 0.79 15.83
N TYR A 137 -1.67 0.65 14.71
CA TYR A 137 -2.09 -0.64 14.19
C TYR A 137 -0.90 -1.56 13.89
N ALA A 138 0.06 -1.12 13.08
CA ALA A 138 1.20 -1.93 12.68
C ALA A 138 2.09 -2.36 13.87
N SER A 139 2.04 -1.64 14.99
CA SER A 139 2.80 -1.97 16.20
C SER A 139 2.26 -3.19 16.97
N THR A 140 0.98 -3.56 16.76
CA THR A 140 0.34 -4.71 17.42
C THR A 140 0.48 -5.99 16.60
N VAL A 141 0.67 -5.87 15.28
CA VAL A 141 0.83 -6.97 14.34
C VAL A 141 2.06 -7.81 14.66
N HIS A 142 1.98 -9.13 14.49
CA HIS A 142 3.12 -10.04 14.72
C HIS A 142 3.93 -10.35 13.45
N ASP A 143 3.29 -10.39 12.28
CA ASP A 143 3.97 -10.71 11.02
C ASP A 143 5.01 -9.63 10.66
N GLU A 144 6.27 -10.04 10.53
CA GLU A 144 7.39 -9.13 10.27
C GLU A 144 7.25 -8.43 8.91
N ARG A 145 6.60 -9.08 7.93
CA ARG A 145 6.38 -8.47 6.61
C ARG A 145 5.40 -7.30 6.68
N THR A 146 4.37 -7.40 7.52
CA THR A 146 3.41 -6.34 7.78
C THR A 146 4.03 -5.25 8.66
N LYS A 147 4.74 -5.60 9.74
CA LYS A 147 5.48 -4.62 10.56
C LYS A 147 6.45 -3.76 9.75
N ARG A 148 7.00 -4.27 8.65
CA ARG A 148 7.89 -3.51 7.76
C ARG A 148 7.24 -2.23 7.21
N TRP A 149 5.91 -2.10 7.20
CA TRP A 149 5.21 -0.86 6.90
C TRP A 149 5.61 0.30 7.81
N ILE A 150 5.95 0.02 9.08
CA ILE A 150 6.37 1.04 10.06
C ILE A 150 7.51 1.90 9.51
N VAL A 151 8.42 1.32 8.71
CA VAL A 151 9.51 2.05 8.05
C VAL A 151 8.97 3.16 7.14
N SER A 152 8.08 2.80 6.22
CA SER A 152 7.51 3.74 5.26
C SER A 152 6.58 4.74 5.94
N LEU A 153 5.83 4.32 6.96
CA LEU A 153 4.92 5.19 7.71
C LEU A 153 5.67 6.30 8.45
N HIS A 154 6.73 5.97 9.19
CA HIS A 154 7.58 6.98 9.83
C HIS A 154 8.27 7.89 8.80
N ASN A 155 8.77 7.32 7.70
CA ASN A 155 9.40 8.12 6.66
C ASN A 155 8.40 9.14 6.05
N ASN A 156 7.17 8.73 5.77
CA ASN A 156 6.16 9.61 5.20
C ASN A 156 5.67 10.66 6.21
N LEU A 157 5.53 10.31 7.48
CA LEU A 157 5.23 11.28 8.54
C LEU A 157 6.34 12.31 8.69
N GLY A 158 7.60 11.88 8.63
CA GLY A 158 8.74 12.78 8.64
C GLY A 158 8.69 13.80 7.51
N TRP A 159 8.38 13.37 6.28
CA TRP A 159 8.22 14.29 5.15
C TRP A 159 7.04 15.25 5.33
N THR A 160 5.90 14.75 5.81
CA THR A 160 4.72 15.58 6.12
C THR A 160 5.06 16.68 7.13
N LEU A 161 5.78 16.34 8.20
CA LEU A 161 6.22 17.28 9.23
C LEU A 161 7.26 18.27 8.70
N HIS A 162 8.19 17.79 7.87
CA HIS A 162 9.23 18.62 7.26
C HIS A 162 8.60 19.69 6.34
N GLU A 163 7.65 19.32 5.49
CA GLU A 163 6.89 20.24 4.64
C GLU A 163 6.09 21.27 5.43
N ALA A 164 5.62 20.90 6.63
CA ALA A 164 4.98 21.81 7.58
C ALA A 164 5.97 22.69 8.39
N GLY A 165 7.28 22.61 8.12
CA GLY A 165 8.32 23.37 8.82
C GLY A 165 8.65 22.87 10.24
N ARG A 166 8.12 21.69 10.63
CA ARG A 166 8.35 21.06 11.94
C ARG A 166 9.59 20.17 11.92
N CYS A 167 10.74 20.74 11.53
CA CYS A 167 11.98 19.98 11.25
C CYS A 167 12.46 19.11 12.41
N THR A 168 12.34 19.57 13.66
CA THR A 168 12.75 18.78 14.84
C THR A 168 11.92 17.52 14.98
N GLU A 169 10.61 17.60 14.76
CA GLU A 169 9.70 16.45 14.82
C GLU A 169 9.91 15.53 13.62
N ALA A 170 10.10 16.10 12.42
CA ALA A 170 10.46 15.34 11.23
C ALA A 170 11.74 14.51 11.41
N MET A 171 12.78 15.08 12.02
CA MET A 171 14.02 14.37 12.33
C MET A 171 13.80 13.16 13.24
N VAL A 172 12.91 13.27 14.24
CA VAL A 172 12.56 12.14 15.11
C VAL A 172 11.93 11.01 14.29
N GLU A 173 10.98 11.34 13.43
CA GLU A 173 10.31 10.35 12.58
C GLU A 173 11.28 9.69 11.58
N PHE A 174 12.17 10.45 10.95
CA PHE A 174 13.19 9.88 10.07
C PHE A 174 14.17 8.96 10.81
N GLN A 175 14.55 9.30 12.05
CA GLN A 175 15.39 8.43 12.88
C GLN A 175 14.66 7.14 13.28
N LEU A 176 13.35 7.20 13.55
CA LEU A 176 12.53 6.00 13.80
C LEU A 176 12.42 5.15 12.53
N ALA A 177 12.19 5.76 11.36
CA ALA A 177 12.19 5.07 10.08
C ALA A 177 13.52 4.32 9.85
N GLN A 178 14.67 4.97 10.12
CA GLN A 178 15.99 4.34 9.99
C GLN A 178 16.16 3.16 10.95
N GLN A 179 15.81 3.33 12.23
CA GLN A 179 15.92 2.26 13.24
C GLN A 179 15.12 1.01 12.83
N TRP A 180 13.90 1.20 12.33
CA TRP A 180 13.09 0.10 11.81
C TRP A 180 13.66 -0.47 10.51
N ALA A 181 14.19 0.37 9.61
CA ALA A 181 14.78 -0.08 8.36
C ALA A 181 16.02 -0.95 8.58
N ASP A 182 16.87 -0.59 9.53
CA ASP A 182 18.06 -1.36 9.90
C ASP A 182 17.69 -2.72 10.54
N ARG A 183 16.51 -2.82 11.17
CA ARG A 183 16.02 -4.05 11.82
C ARG A 183 15.29 -5.00 10.85
N ILE A 184 14.33 -4.49 10.07
CA ILE A 184 13.38 -5.30 9.27
C ILE A 184 13.14 -4.77 7.85
N GLY A 185 13.77 -3.65 7.48
CA GLY A 185 13.55 -2.99 6.19
C GLY A 185 14.23 -3.70 5.01
N THR A 186 13.81 -3.34 3.80
CA THR A 186 14.56 -3.69 2.58
C THR A 186 15.81 -2.80 2.43
N PRO A 187 16.80 -3.19 1.60
CA PRO A 187 17.94 -2.32 1.28
C PRO A 187 17.52 -0.95 0.77
N ARG A 188 16.46 -0.89 -0.05
CA ARG A 188 15.90 0.38 -0.55
C ARG A 188 15.33 1.23 0.57
N GLN A 189 14.60 0.64 1.51
CA GLN A 189 14.06 1.38 2.65
C GLN A 189 15.17 1.90 3.59
N GLN A 190 16.26 1.15 3.77
CA GLN A 190 17.43 1.61 4.51
C GLN A 190 18.11 2.82 3.84
N GLU A 191 18.22 2.80 2.51
CA GLU A 191 18.73 3.92 1.74
C GLU A 191 17.84 5.15 1.89
N LEU A 192 16.54 5.01 1.64
CA LEU A 192 15.56 6.10 1.74
C LEU A 192 15.55 6.74 3.13
N ALA A 193 15.58 5.95 4.21
CA ALA A 193 15.61 6.49 5.57
C ALA A 193 16.89 7.29 5.85
N ARG A 194 18.05 6.85 5.34
CA ARG A 194 19.32 7.60 5.47
C ARG A 194 19.34 8.87 4.63
N GLU A 195 18.70 8.85 3.46
CA GLU A 195 18.54 10.04 2.61
C GLU A 195 17.64 11.07 3.28
N ALA A 196 16.52 10.65 3.87
CA ALA A 196 15.59 11.53 4.54
C ALA A 196 16.23 12.28 5.73
N ILE A 197 17.06 11.59 6.53
CA ILE A 197 17.82 12.24 7.62
C ILE A 197 18.79 13.30 7.10
N LYS A 198 19.42 13.09 5.94
CA LYS A 198 20.37 14.05 5.34
C LYS A 198 19.67 15.28 4.75
N ALA A 199 18.38 15.18 4.46
CA ALA A 199 17.60 16.27 3.87
C ALA A 199 17.15 17.30 4.92
N CYS A 200 17.16 16.94 6.20
CA CYS A 200 16.95 17.83 7.34
C CYS A 200 18.27 18.45 7.85
#